data_AF-A0A8X8IGP2-F1
#
_entry.id   AF-A0A8X8IGP2-F1
#
_cell.length_a   1.000
_cell.length_b   1.000
_cell.length_c   1.000
_cell.angle_alpha   90.00
_cell.angle_beta   90.00
_cell.angle_gamma   90.00
#
_symmetry.space_group_name_H-M   'P 1'
#
loop_
_entity.id
_entity.type
_entity.pdbx_description
1 polymer ?
#
loop_
_entity_poly.entity_id
_entity_poly.type
_entity_poly.pdbx_seq_one_letter_code
_entity_poly.pdbx_strand_id
1 'polypeptide(L)' 'MTEAEIFFTKLIEKIPNAQAGKMFGALCMKMPNGKSGAMFWKDHIVVNRNKYLILLRAKEST' A
#
# COMPACT_ATOMS: atom_id res chain seq x y z
N MET A 1 -10.04 -3.27 11.37
CA MET A 1 -8.77 -2.97 10.69
C MET A 1 -7.64 -3.35 11.62
N THR A 2 -6.63 -4.04 11.12
CA THR A 2 -5.42 -4.32 11.92
C THR A 2 -4.57 -3.05 12.07
N GLU A 3 -3.64 -3.03 13.03
CA GLU A 3 -2.73 -1.88 13.20
C GLU A 3 -1.93 -1.59 11.92
N ALA A 4 -1.52 -2.63 11.20
CA ALA A 4 -0.82 -2.51 9.93
C ALA A 4 -1.69 -1.85 8.84
N GLU A 5 -2.98 -2.20 8.77
CA GLU A 5 -3.93 -1.58 7.84
C GLU A 5 -4.17 -0.09 8.16
N ILE A 6 -4.28 0.24 9.44
CA ILE A 6 -4.42 1.63 9.91
C ILE A 6 -3.16 2.42 9.56
N PHE A 7 -1.99 1.87 9.84
CA PHE A 7 -0.71 2.50 9.53
C PHE A 7 -0.54 2.70 8.02
N PHE A 8 -0.87 1.69 7.21
CA PHE A 8 -0.84 1.79 5.75
C PHE A 8 -1.78 2.90 5.24
N THR A 9 -2.99 3.00 5.79
CA THR A 9 -3.95 4.05 5.42
C THR A 9 -3.42 5.45 5.79
N LYS A 10 -2.86 5.61 7.00
CA LYS A 10 -2.22 6.86 7.43
C LYS A 10 -1.01 7.24 6.58
N LEU A 11 -0.26 6.27 6.06
CA LEU A 11 0.83 6.54 5.12
C LEU A 11 0.32 7.13 3.81
N ILE A 12 -0.81 6.64 3.30
CA ILE A 12 -1.42 7.15 2.06
C ILE A 12 -1.82 8.62 2.21
N GLU A 13 -2.38 9.01 3.36
CA GLU A 13 -2.77 10.40 3.64
C GLU A 13 -1.59 11.38 3.59
N LYS A 14 -0.36 10.91 3.83
CA LYS A 14 0.85 11.75 3.75
C LYS A 14 1.37 11.91 2.31
N ILE A 15 0.86 11.15 1.35
CA ILE A 15 1.33 11.17 -0.03
C ILE A 15 0.43 12.10 -0.85
N PRO A 16 0.98 13.16 -1.47
CA PRO A 16 0.18 14.14 -2.19
C PRO A 16 -0.54 13.49 -3.38
N ASN A 17 -1.82 13.80 -3.52
CA ASN A 17 -2.70 13.30 -4.58
C ASN A 17 -2.86 11.76 -4.59
N ALA A 18 -2.43 11.06 -3.55
CA ALA A 18 -2.75 9.65 -3.37
C ALA A 18 -4.10 9.51 -2.67
N GLN A 19 -4.85 8.47 -3.02
CA GLN A 19 -6.10 8.12 -2.36
C GLN A 19 -6.06 6.67 -1.90
N ALA A 20 -6.62 6.41 -0.72
CA ALA A 20 -6.85 5.05 -0.27
C ALA A 20 -7.96 4.42 -1.11
N GLY A 21 -7.78 3.16 -1.50
CA GLY A 21 -8.77 2.40 -2.23
C GLY A 21 -8.66 0.92 -1.92
N LYS A 22 -9.50 0.11 -2.57
CA LYS A 22 -9.41 -1.34 -2.54
C LYS A 22 -9.25 -1.88 -3.96
N MET A 23 -8.37 -2.86 -4.13
CA MET A 23 -8.23 -3.66 -5.35
C MET A 23 -7.99 -5.11 -4.94
N PHE A 24 -8.66 -6.05 -5.61
CA PHE A 24 -8.53 -7.50 -5.33
C PHE A 24 -8.78 -7.88 -3.86
N GLY A 25 -9.65 -7.15 -3.16
CA GLY A 25 -9.94 -7.37 -1.74
C GLY A 25 -8.89 -6.85 -0.76
N ALA A 26 -7.81 -6.22 -1.25
CA ALA A 26 -6.71 -5.67 -0.47
C ALA A 26 -6.74 -4.13 -0.45
N LEU A 27 -6.19 -3.52 0.60
CA LEU A 27 -6.01 -2.06 0.68
C LEU A 27 -4.94 -1.63 -0.33
N CYS A 28 -5.19 -0.56 -1.06
CA CYS A 28 -4.25 -0.04 -2.04
C CYS A 28 -4.18 1.48 -2.02
N MET A 29 -3.02 2.00 -2.41
CA MET A 29 -2.77 3.39 -2.70
C MET A 29 -3.01 3.62 -4.19
N LYS A 30 -4.07 4.38 -4.52
CA LYS A 30 -4.36 4.84 -5.87
C LYS A 30 -3.64 6.16 -6.12
N MET A 31 -2.90 6.22 -7.21
CA MET A 31 -2.22 7.42 -7.66
C MET A 31 -3.10 8.15 -8.70
N PRO A 32 -2.86 9.46 -8.97
CA PRO A 32 -3.64 10.25 -9.92
C PRO A 32 -3.65 9.69 -11.35
N ASN A 33 -2.62 8.93 -11.70
CA ASN A 33 -2.48 8.27 -12.99
C ASN A 33 -3.39 7.03 -13.16
N GLY A 34 -4.28 6.76 -12.19
CA GLY A 34 -5.19 5.62 -12.19
C GLY A 34 -4.54 4.27 -11.86
N LYS A 35 -3.22 4.24 -11.63
CA LYS A 35 -2.48 3.04 -11.24
C LYS A 35 -2.37 2.94 -9.73
N SER A 36 -2.17 1.74 -9.22
CA SER A 36 -1.80 1.55 -7.82
C SER A 36 -0.30 1.70 -7.64
N GLY A 37 0.11 2.53 -6.69
CA GLY A 37 1.52 2.70 -6.29
C GLY A 37 1.97 1.66 -5.26
N ALA A 38 1.07 1.28 -4.35
CA ALA A 38 1.33 0.27 -3.33
C ALA A 38 0.02 -0.45 -2.94
N MET A 39 0.12 -1.70 -2.50
CA MET A 39 -0.99 -2.49 -1.98
C MET A 39 -0.55 -3.23 -0.72
N PHE A 40 -1.40 -3.22 0.30
CA PHE A 40 -1.24 -4.03 1.50
C PHE A 40 -2.04 -5.32 1.34
N TRP A 41 -1.33 -6.44 1.11
CA TRP A 41 -1.92 -7.74 0.82
C TRP A 41 -1.32 -8.82 1.71
N LYS A 42 -2.16 -9.47 2.55
CA LYS A 42 -1.76 -10.59 3.42
C LYS A 42 -0.48 -10.31 4.22
N ASP A 43 -0.42 -9.17 4.91
CA ASP A 43 0.75 -8.72 5.69
C ASP A 43 2.02 -8.40 4.87
N HIS A 44 1.87 -8.24 3.56
CA HIS A 44 2.91 -7.78 2.67
C HIS A 44 2.55 -6.42 2.07
N ILE A 45 3.56 -5.58 1.87
CA ILE A 45 3.44 -4.38 1.06
C ILE A 45 3.98 -4.72 -0.33
N VAL A 46 3.09 -4.61 -1.30
CA VAL A 46 3.39 -4.79 -2.72
C VAL A 46 3.56 -3.40 -3.32
N VAL A 47 4.78 -3.05 -3.71
CA VAL A 47 5.07 -1.76 -4.36
C VAL A 47 5.21 -1.97 -5.86
N ASN A 48 4.44 -1.20 -6.62
CA ASN A 48 4.52 -1.19 -8.07
C ASN A 48 5.54 -0.15 -8.53
N ARG A 49 6.66 -0.60 -9.07
CA ARG A 49 7.63 0.24 -9.78
C ARG A 49 7.60 -0.22 -11.23
N ASN A 50 7.57 0.70 -12.21
CA ASN A 50 7.35 0.49 -13.65
C ASN A 50 7.94 -0.77 -14.35
N LYS A 51 8.85 -1.52 -13.72
CA LYS A 51 9.45 -2.76 -14.24
C LYS A 51 9.50 -3.93 -13.23
N TYR A 52 9.24 -3.70 -11.94
CA TYR A 52 9.43 -4.69 -10.87
C TYR A 52 8.37 -4.55 -9.77
N LEU A 53 7.87 -5.69 -9.32
CA LEU A 53 7.04 -5.81 -8.12
C LEU A 53 7.96 -6.06 -6.93
N ILE A 54 7.95 -5.18 -5.94
CA ILE A 54 8.72 -5.39 -4.70
C ILE A 54 7.73 -5.80 -3.61
N LEU A 55 7.91 -7.02 -3.09
CA LEU A 55 7.22 -7.53 -1.91
C LEU A 55 8.09 -7.26 -0.69
N LEU A 56 7.66 -6.32 0.13
CA LEU A 56 8.29 -6.05 1.41
C LEU A 56 7.41 -6.66 2.51
N ARG A 57 7.98 -7.56 3.30
CA ARG A 57 7.38 -7.98 4.57
C ARG A 57 7.94 -7.06 5.66
N ALA A 58 7.06 -6.41 6.41
CA ALA A 58 7.50 -5.68 7.59
C ALA A 58 8.14 -6.69 8.56
N LYS A 59 9.41 -6.49 8.90
CA LYS A 59 10.07 -7.23 9.97
C LYS A 59 9.84 -6.41 11.23
N GLU A 60 9.14 -6.96 12.22
CA GLU A 60 8.98 -6.31 13.51
C GLU A 60 10.37 -6.11 14.12
N SER A 61 10.69 -4.86 14.45
CA SER A 61 11.90 -4.54 15.22
C SER A 61 11.56 -4.81 16.69
N THR A 62 12.08 -5.91 17.20
CA THR A 62 12.06 -6.23 18.65
C THR A 62 13.12 -5.41 19.39
#